data_AF-A0A6J4USL1-F1
#
_entry.id   AF-A0A6J4USL1-F1
#
_cell.length_a   1.000
_cell.length_b   1.000
_cell.length_c   1.000
_cell.angle_alpha   90.00
_cell.angle_beta   90.00
_cell.angle_gamma   90.00
#
_symmetry.space_group_name_H-M   'P 1'
#
loop_
_entity.id
_entity.type
_entity.pdbx_description
1 polymer ?
#
loop_
_entity_poly.entity_id
_entity_poly.type
_entity_poly.pdbx_seq_one_letter_code
_entity_poly.pdbx_strand_id
1 'polypeptide(L)'
;MRQSRNRLVTMAASVAALGLAITGGASALAQEQEASPAAVFDPRTIIPAHVHAGTCGDLGDIAFPLDEAGYGLPVPVGPEVRPGTTPAAVEAALFPTAGVNPAAVGVTAITATLDQLLDTPHAVTAYRGMEGAEAETQIACGAVGGYRTGDDLVFGLQERNGSAYVGTAWLHDNRDGTTTVSLFLASGLREDAATAAVVRSGEAVPAAGGVDVSAATNQDVALAVAGSVFGAEELVLREGGTTTLRVANGDDLAYRLRIGDLVTSTPIVAGGVTQIHFTTPTDAVYKGQLLHADEDRVLDALRVVVRKDIDAGAA
;
A
#
# COMPACT_ATOMS: atom_id res chain seq x y z
N MET A 1 31.00 43.90 -44.81
CA MET A 1 30.30 43.52 -46.06
C MET A 1 29.85 42.08 -45.89
N ARG A 2 28.60 41.60 -45.94
CA ARG A 2 27.24 41.98 -46.37
C ARG A 2 26.28 41.37 -45.30
N GLN A 3 25.27 42.01 -44.72
CA GLN A 3 23.98 42.52 -45.22
C GLN A 3 22.98 41.44 -45.75
N SER A 4 22.00 41.07 -44.91
CA SER A 4 20.59 40.73 -45.26
C SER A 4 19.84 40.42 -43.94
N ARG A 5 19.10 41.33 -43.28
CA ARG A 5 17.80 41.98 -43.57
C ARG A 5 16.60 41.03 -43.80
N ASN A 6 15.64 41.15 -42.86
CA ASN A 6 14.17 41.07 -43.00
C ASN A 6 13.58 39.64 -43.06
N ARG A 7 12.50 39.32 -42.33
CA ARG A 7 11.19 39.98 -42.39
C ARG A 7 10.38 39.89 -41.07
N LEU A 8 9.83 41.04 -40.69
CA LEU A 8 8.60 41.18 -39.91
C LEU A 8 7.42 40.55 -40.67
N VAL A 9 6.51 39.88 -39.97
CA VAL A 9 5.11 39.72 -40.40
C VAL A 9 4.19 39.96 -39.19
N THR A 10 3.66 41.18 -39.19
CA THR A 10 2.28 41.64 -38.95
C THR A 10 1.33 40.86 -38.02
N MET A 11 0.84 41.61 -37.03
CA MET A 11 -0.36 41.36 -36.24
C MET A 11 -1.64 41.20 -37.08
N ALA A 12 -2.59 40.41 -36.58
CA ALA A 12 -4.02 40.60 -36.81
C ALA A 12 -4.78 40.41 -35.50
N ALA A 13 -5.32 41.52 -34.99
CA ALA A 13 -6.29 41.55 -33.91
C ALA A 13 -7.70 41.34 -34.51
N SER A 14 -8.50 40.49 -33.89
CA SER A 14 -9.93 40.36 -34.18
C SER A 14 -10.71 40.35 -32.87
N VAL A 15 -11.41 41.45 -32.61
CA VAL A 15 -12.40 41.65 -31.56
C VAL A 15 -13.78 41.49 -32.19
N ALA A 16 -14.62 40.61 -31.63
CA ALA A 16 -16.10 40.66 -31.69
C ALA A 16 -16.62 39.64 -30.65
N ALA A 17 -17.12 40.11 -29.50
CA ALA A 17 -18.54 40.39 -29.22
C ALA A 17 -19.36 39.09 -29.05
N LEU A 18 -19.70 38.69 -27.82
CA LEU A 18 -20.87 39.10 -27.01
C LEU A 18 -22.13 38.26 -27.31
N GLY A 19 -22.54 37.45 -26.33
CA GLY A 19 -23.96 37.16 -26.09
C GLY A 19 -24.42 35.69 -26.16
N LEU A 20 -25.25 35.33 -25.16
CA LEU A 20 -26.13 34.14 -25.03
C LEU A 20 -25.44 32.79 -24.74
N ALA A 21 -25.87 31.95 -23.80
CA ALA A 21 -27.03 31.94 -22.91
C ALA A 21 -26.69 31.09 -21.67
N ILE A 22 -27.19 31.52 -20.51
CA ILE A 22 -27.21 30.73 -19.28
C ILE A 22 -28.37 29.74 -19.43
N THR A 23 -28.09 28.49 -19.80
CA THR A 23 -29.02 27.37 -19.62
C THR A 23 -28.46 26.46 -18.54
N GLY A 24 -29.04 26.55 -17.34
CA GLY A 24 -28.82 25.61 -16.26
C GLY A 24 -29.31 24.22 -16.66
N GLY A 25 -28.37 23.35 -17.01
CA GLY A 25 -28.56 21.92 -17.04
C GLY A 25 -27.96 21.35 -15.78
N ALA A 26 -28.80 20.88 -14.85
CA ALA A 26 -28.37 19.96 -13.81
C ALA A 26 -27.98 18.64 -14.48
N SER A 27 -26.76 18.58 -15.01
CA SER A 27 -26.14 17.31 -15.39
C SER A 27 -25.81 16.61 -14.08
N ALA A 28 -26.75 15.77 -13.63
CA ALA A 28 -26.42 14.68 -12.73
C ALA A 28 -25.31 13.88 -13.41
N LEU A 29 -24.07 14.07 -12.95
CA LEU A 29 -22.98 13.15 -13.22
C LEU A 29 -23.35 11.86 -12.50
N ALA A 30 -24.14 11.02 -13.17
CA ALA A 30 -24.13 9.61 -12.90
C ALA A 30 -22.72 9.14 -13.27
N GLN A 31 -21.80 9.24 -12.32
CA GLN A 31 -20.60 8.43 -12.36
C GLN A 31 -21.11 7.00 -12.23
N GLU A 32 -21.31 6.32 -13.36
CA GLU A 32 -21.28 4.87 -13.40
C GLU A 32 -19.90 4.49 -12.88
N GLN A 33 -19.83 4.27 -11.57
CA GLN A 33 -18.69 3.64 -10.94
C GLN A 33 -18.71 2.21 -11.48
N GLU A 34 -18.07 2.01 -12.64
CA GLU A 34 -17.68 0.70 -13.12
C GLU A 34 -16.81 0.13 -12.00
N ALA A 35 -17.43 -0.70 -11.16
CA ALA A 35 -16.72 -1.46 -10.17
C ALA A 35 -15.68 -2.26 -10.93
N SER A 36 -14.41 -1.90 -10.75
CA SER A 36 -13.30 -2.63 -11.33
C SER A 36 -13.51 -4.10 -10.98
N PRO A 37 -13.57 -5.01 -11.96
CA PRO A 37 -13.85 -6.42 -11.68
C PRO A 37 -12.87 -6.89 -10.61
N ALA A 38 -13.40 -7.44 -9.51
CA ALA A 38 -12.55 -8.11 -8.54
C ALA A 38 -11.75 -9.17 -9.30
N ALA A 39 -10.42 -9.17 -9.11
CA ALA A 39 -9.58 -10.20 -9.70
C ALA A 39 -10.11 -11.57 -9.25
N VAL A 40 -10.58 -12.37 -10.20
CA VAL A 40 -10.99 -13.74 -9.92
C VAL A 40 -9.73 -14.52 -9.66
N PHE A 41 -9.60 -15.06 -8.45
CA PHE A 41 -8.52 -15.97 -8.11
C PHE A 41 -8.63 -17.22 -8.99
N ASP A 42 -7.64 -17.45 -9.84
CA ASP A 42 -7.44 -18.72 -10.52
C ASP A 42 -6.13 -19.33 -10.02
N PRO A 43 -6.15 -20.46 -9.29
CA PRO A 43 -4.95 -21.11 -8.76
C PRO A 43 -4.02 -21.64 -9.87
N ARG A 44 -4.45 -21.62 -11.13
CA ARG A 44 -3.64 -21.94 -12.31
C ARG A 44 -3.04 -20.70 -12.96
N THR A 45 -3.29 -19.51 -12.40
CA THR A 45 -2.66 -18.28 -12.86
C THR A 45 -1.19 -18.36 -12.56
N ILE A 46 -0.44 -18.41 -13.64
CA ILE A 46 0.99 -18.25 -13.69
C ILE A 46 1.25 -16.77 -13.98
N ILE A 47 2.18 -16.17 -13.24
CA ILE A 47 2.51 -14.75 -13.37
C ILE A 47 3.96 -14.63 -13.84
N PRO A 48 4.20 -14.43 -15.15
CA PRO A 48 5.52 -14.15 -15.68
C PRO A 48 6.11 -12.90 -15.03
N ALA A 49 7.40 -12.92 -14.76
CA ALA A 49 8.10 -11.79 -14.19
C ALA A 49 9.52 -11.65 -14.78
N HIS A 50 9.98 -10.41 -14.91
CA HIS A 50 11.27 -10.08 -15.48
C HIS A 50 11.96 -8.96 -14.68
N VAL A 51 13.28 -8.97 -14.67
CA VAL A 51 14.09 -7.79 -14.36
C VAL A 51 14.39 -7.05 -15.66
N HIS A 52 13.98 -5.80 -15.74
CA HIS A 52 14.28 -4.91 -16.86
C HIS A 52 15.36 -3.91 -16.49
N ALA A 53 16.13 -3.46 -17.48
CA ALA A 53 16.88 -2.21 -17.36
C ALA A 53 15.91 -1.02 -17.30
N GLY A 54 16.31 0.08 -16.65
CA GLY A 54 15.53 1.31 -16.59
C GLY A 54 14.60 1.40 -15.38
N THR A 55 13.42 2.00 -15.56
CA THR A 55 12.46 2.27 -14.47
C THR A 55 11.06 1.79 -14.86
N CYS A 56 10.14 1.68 -13.90
CA CYS A 56 8.76 1.29 -14.19
C CYS A 56 8.02 2.21 -15.19
N GLY A 57 8.47 3.45 -15.39
CA GLY A 57 7.88 4.38 -16.38
C GLY A 57 8.56 4.36 -17.73
N ASP A 58 9.73 3.73 -17.82
CA ASP A 58 10.56 3.64 -19.03
C ASP A 58 11.36 2.34 -18.94
N LEU A 59 10.69 1.23 -19.25
CA LEU A 59 11.29 -0.11 -19.23
C LEU A 59 12.17 -0.27 -20.46
N GLY A 60 13.43 -0.60 -20.22
CA GLY A 60 14.36 -1.06 -21.24
C GLY A 60 14.24 -2.57 -21.48
N ASP A 61 15.29 -3.13 -22.09
CA ASP A 61 15.38 -4.54 -22.40
C ASP A 61 15.26 -5.42 -21.14
N ILE A 62 14.81 -6.66 -21.34
CA ILE A 62 14.84 -7.70 -20.31
C ILE A 62 16.30 -8.00 -19.97
N ALA A 63 16.72 -7.64 -18.75
CA ALA A 63 18.04 -7.93 -18.23
C ALA A 63 18.13 -9.39 -17.74
N PHE A 64 17.10 -9.85 -17.03
CA PHE A 64 17.03 -11.22 -16.52
C PHE A 64 15.59 -11.74 -16.55
N PRO A 65 15.34 -12.92 -17.15
CA PRO A 65 14.07 -13.61 -16.97
C PRO A 65 13.97 -14.15 -15.54
N LEU A 66 12.77 -14.15 -14.97
CA LEU A 66 12.49 -14.78 -13.68
C LEU A 66 11.58 -15.99 -13.90
N ASP A 67 11.65 -16.95 -12.99
CA ASP A 67 10.69 -18.03 -12.90
C ASP A 67 9.32 -17.46 -12.57
N GLU A 68 8.30 -18.09 -13.14
CA GLU A 68 6.94 -17.62 -13.02
C GLU A 68 6.45 -17.70 -11.56
N ALA A 69 5.79 -16.64 -11.08
CA ALA A 69 5.18 -16.65 -9.77
C ALA A 69 3.84 -17.38 -9.81
N GLY A 70 3.66 -18.37 -8.93
CA GLY A 70 2.48 -19.22 -8.89
C GLY A 70 1.79 -19.22 -7.53
N TYR A 71 0.49 -19.49 -7.53
CA TYR A 71 -0.30 -19.69 -6.32
C TYR A 71 -0.17 -21.11 -5.80
N GLY A 72 1.01 -21.39 -5.24
CA GLY A 72 1.33 -22.66 -4.66
C GLY A 72 2.78 -22.65 -4.23
N LEU A 73 3.01 -22.69 -2.92
CA LEU A 73 4.25 -23.33 -2.46
C LEU A 73 4.28 -24.74 -3.08
N PRO A 74 5.45 -25.36 -3.28
CA PRO A 74 5.54 -26.79 -3.55
C PRO A 74 5.04 -27.55 -2.32
N VAL A 75 3.74 -27.48 -2.04
CA VAL A 75 3.06 -28.35 -1.11
C VAL A 75 3.11 -29.70 -1.81
N PRO A 76 3.72 -30.73 -1.18
CA PRO A 76 3.69 -32.07 -1.75
C PRO A 76 2.22 -32.41 -1.99
N VAL A 77 1.87 -32.60 -3.26
CA VAL A 77 0.52 -32.87 -3.77
C VAL A 77 -0.37 -33.49 -2.71
N GLY A 78 -1.15 -32.62 -2.04
CA GLY A 78 -2.31 -33.03 -1.27
C GLY A 78 -3.34 -33.68 -2.20
N PRO A 79 -4.33 -34.39 -1.63
CA PRO A 79 -5.08 -35.46 -2.30
C PRO A 79 -5.52 -35.08 -3.72
N GLU A 80 -5.21 -35.98 -4.67
CA GLU A 80 -5.53 -35.86 -6.10
C GLU A 80 -6.85 -35.11 -6.32
N VAL A 81 -6.78 -33.99 -7.06
CA VAL A 81 -7.97 -33.25 -7.48
C VAL A 81 -8.88 -34.22 -8.23
N ARG A 82 -9.98 -34.63 -7.58
CA ARG A 82 -10.92 -35.58 -8.17
C ARG A 82 -11.56 -34.96 -9.42
N PRO A 83 -11.83 -35.75 -10.48
CA PRO A 83 -12.63 -35.28 -11.59
C PRO A 83 -13.97 -34.72 -11.07
N GLY A 84 -14.26 -33.45 -11.40
CA GLY A 84 -15.48 -32.76 -10.95
C GLY A 84 -15.32 -31.81 -9.76
N THR A 85 -14.11 -31.64 -9.19
CA THR A 85 -13.87 -30.57 -8.21
C THR A 85 -14.01 -29.18 -8.84
N THR A 86 -14.83 -28.32 -8.25
CA THR A 86 -15.01 -26.93 -8.72
C THR A 86 -13.83 -26.04 -8.28
N PRO A 87 -13.51 -24.95 -9.00
CA PRO A 87 -12.48 -24.00 -8.59
C PRO A 87 -12.64 -23.52 -7.13
N ALA A 88 -13.88 -23.21 -6.71
CA ALA A 88 -14.18 -22.81 -5.34
C ALA A 88 -13.88 -23.89 -4.29
N ALA A 89 -14.03 -25.19 -4.63
CA ALA A 89 -13.70 -26.28 -3.73
C ALA A 89 -12.19 -26.50 -3.61
N VAL A 90 -11.42 -26.22 -4.68
CA VAL A 90 -9.94 -26.22 -4.62
C VAL A 90 -9.46 -25.05 -3.76
N GLU A 91 -10.01 -23.86 -3.95
CA GLU A 91 -9.70 -22.67 -3.16
C GLU A 91 -10.00 -22.88 -1.67
N ALA A 92 -11.18 -23.38 -1.32
CA ALA A 92 -11.55 -23.69 0.06
C ALA A 92 -10.67 -24.78 0.70
N ALA A 93 -10.11 -25.69 -0.10
CA ALA A 93 -9.19 -26.72 0.40
C ALA A 93 -7.77 -26.20 0.60
N LEU A 94 -7.29 -25.31 -0.26
CA LEU A 94 -5.96 -24.68 -0.16
C LEU A 94 -5.92 -23.58 0.91
N PHE A 95 -7.04 -22.89 1.12
CA PHE A 95 -7.18 -21.76 2.04
C PHE A 95 -8.41 -21.97 2.94
N PRO A 96 -8.34 -22.89 3.93
CA PRO A 96 -9.49 -23.27 4.76
C PRO A 96 -9.97 -22.16 5.70
N THR A 97 -9.20 -21.07 5.82
CA THR A 97 -9.53 -19.92 6.66
C THR A 97 -10.04 -18.78 5.78
N ALA A 98 -11.30 -18.39 6.00
CA ALA A 98 -11.87 -17.21 5.36
C ALA A 98 -11.05 -15.96 5.69
N GLY A 99 -10.85 -15.09 4.70
CA GLY A 99 -10.08 -13.85 4.86
C GLY A 99 -8.56 -13.99 4.65
N VAL A 100 -8.06 -15.17 4.26
CA VAL A 100 -6.67 -15.32 3.80
C VAL A 100 -6.58 -14.90 2.34
N ASN A 101 -5.78 -13.86 2.06
CA ASN A 101 -5.45 -13.47 0.69
C ASN A 101 -4.25 -14.30 0.21
N PRO A 102 -4.41 -15.19 -0.78
CA PRO A 102 -3.29 -15.99 -1.29
C PRO A 102 -2.28 -15.08 -1.99
N ALA A 103 -1.00 -15.37 -1.78
CA ALA A 103 0.10 -14.73 -2.48
C ALA A 103 0.70 -15.70 -3.51
N ALA A 104 0.87 -15.22 -4.74
CA ALA A 104 1.71 -15.88 -5.73
C ALA A 104 3.17 -15.66 -5.36
N VAL A 105 3.97 -16.72 -5.45
CA VAL A 105 5.38 -16.70 -5.07
C VAL A 105 6.23 -17.20 -6.24
N GLY A 106 7.31 -16.48 -6.54
CA GLY A 106 8.36 -16.89 -7.47
C GLY A 106 9.73 -16.72 -6.83
N VAL A 107 10.67 -17.64 -7.06
CA VAL A 107 12.03 -17.56 -6.53
C VAL A 107 13.02 -17.98 -7.61
N THR A 108 13.91 -17.07 -7.98
CA THR A 108 14.87 -17.30 -9.08
C THR A 108 16.25 -16.78 -8.72
N ALA A 109 17.29 -17.55 -9.04
CA ALA A 109 18.67 -17.09 -8.95
C ALA A 109 19.09 -16.49 -10.30
N ILE A 110 19.49 -15.22 -10.31
CA ILE A 110 19.97 -14.52 -11.50
C ILE A 110 21.48 -14.33 -11.44
N THR A 111 22.14 -14.35 -12.60
CA THR A 111 23.60 -14.23 -12.72
C THR A 111 24.04 -12.75 -12.70
N ALA A 112 23.73 -12.06 -11.60
CA ALA A 112 24.17 -10.70 -11.30
C ALA A 112 24.36 -10.53 -9.79
N THR A 113 25.30 -9.68 -9.38
CA THR A 113 25.43 -9.28 -7.98
C THR A 113 24.41 -8.20 -7.64
N LEU A 114 24.05 -8.08 -6.36
CA LEU A 114 23.14 -7.04 -5.89
C LEU A 114 23.70 -5.63 -6.17
N ASP A 115 25.02 -5.44 -6.07
CA ASP A 115 25.68 -4.17 -6.39
C ASP A 115 25.49 -3.80 -7.87
N GLN A 116 25.60 -4.75 -8.80
CA GLN A 116 25.36 -4.51 -10.23
C GLN A 116 23.93 -4.06 -10.53
N LEU A 117 22.96 -4.64 -9.81
CA LEU A 117 21.55 -4.27 -9.95
C LEU A 117 21.25 -2.87 -9.39
N LEU A 118 22.10 -2.36 -8.49
CA LEU A 118 21.98 -1.03 -7.87
C LEU A 118 22.81 0.05 -8.57
N ASP A 119 23.88 -0.34 -9.27
CA ASP A 119 24.77 0.57 -10.00
C ASP A 119 24.08 1.24 -11.19
N THR A 120 23.06 0.60 -11.76
CA THR A 120 22.23 1.16 -12.84
C THR A 120 20.74 0.94 -12.54
N PRO A 121 19.85 1.82 -13.05
CA PRO A 121 18.41 1.64 -12.83
C PRO A 121 17.93 0.30 -13.37
N HIS A 122 17.24 -0.46 -12.52
CA HIS A 122 16.50 -1.66 -12.89
C HIS A 122 15.08 -1.61 -12.32
N ALA A 123 14.18 -2.40 -12.92
CA ALA A 123 12.83 -2.59 -12.41
C ALA A 123 12.43 -4.07 -12.47
N VAL A 124 11.76 -4.55 -11.42
CA VAL A 124 11.09 -5.86 -11.44
C VAL A 124 9.66 -5.66 -11.89
N THR A 125 9.27 -6.35 -12.95
CA THR A 125 7.94 -6.27 -13.54
C THR A 125 7.29 -7.64 -13.57
N ALA A 126 5.99 -7.68 -13.23
CA ALA A 126 5.15 -8.85 -13.40
C ALA A 126 4.07 -8.59 -14.45
N TYR A 127 3.69 -9.63 -15.17
CA TYR A 127 2.79 -9.56 -16.32
C TYR A 127 1.56 -10.45 -16.17
N ARG A 128 0.47 -10.06 -16.85
CA ARG A 128 -0.71 -10.90 -17.03
C ARG A 128 -0.52 -11.79 -18.26
N GLY A 129 -0.72 -13.08 -18.08
CA GLY A 129 -0.76 -14.05 -19.18
C GLY A 129 0.32 -15.13 -19.04
N MET A 130 0.53 -15.88 -20.11
CA MET A 130 1.62 -16.85 -20.22
C MET A 130 2.72 -16.23 -21.10
N GLU A 131 3.98 -16.56 -20.82
CA GLU A 131 5.13 -16.11 -21.61
C GLU A 131 4.91 -16.40 -23.11
N GLY A 132 5.12 -15.39 -23.96
CA GLY A 132 5.01 -15.53 -25.43
C GLY A 132 3.64 -15.26 -26.04
N ALA A 133 2.64 -14.84 -25.26
CA ALA A 133 1.41 -14.26 -25.81
C ALA A 133 1.66 -12.81 -26.28
N GLU A 134 1.17 -12.47 -27.48
CA GLU A 134 1.34 -11.11 -28.02
C GLU A 134 0.61 -10.08 -27.13
N ALA A 135 1.40 -9.22 -26.48
CA ALA A 135 1.04 -8.19 -25.49
C ALA A 135 0.93 -8.67 -24.02
N GLU A 136 2.08 -8.84 -23.37
CA GLU A 136 2.18 -8.96 -21.92
C GLU A 136 1.75 -7.63 -21.25
N THR A 137 0.58 -7.64 -20.61
CA THR A 137 0.09 -6.47 -19.87
C THR A 137 0.75 -6.44 -18.49
N GLN A 138 1.51 -5.39 -18.21
CA GLN A 138 2.12 -5.19 -16.89
C GLN A 138 1.04 -5.14 -15.80
N ILE A 139 1.15 -5.95 -14.76
CA ILE A 139 0.21 -5.97 -13.62
C ILE A 139 0.80 -5.36 -12.36
N ALA A 140 2.11 -5.45 -12.18
CA ALA A 140 2.80 -4.84 -11.07
C ALA A 140 4.24 -4.49 -11.46
N CYS A 141 4.79 -3.42 -10.88
CA CYS A 141 6.17 -3.03 -11.09
C CYS A 141 6.76 -2.31 -9.88
N GLY A 142 8.02 -2.64 -9.57
CA GLY A 142 8.82 -1.97 -8.54
C GLY A 142 10.21 -1.63 -9.05
N ALA A 143 10.69 -0.41 -8.80
CA ALA A 143 12.07 -0.05 -9.09
C ALA A 143 13.01 -0.76 -8.09
N VAL A 144 14.11 -1.32 -8.60
CA VAL A 144 15.13 -1.95 -7.76
C VAL A 144 15.89 -0.84 -7.03
N GLY A 145 15.73 -0.79 -5.71
CA GLY A 145 16.36 0.21 -4.86
C GLY A 145 15.78 0.22 -3.45
N GLY A 146 16.30 1.10 -2.60
CA GLY A 146 15.85 1.23 -1.21
C GLY A 146 16.98 1.02 -0.20
N TYR A 147 16.61 0.61 1.01
CA TYR A 147 17.56 0.40 2.11
C TYR A 147 18.03 -1.06 2.14
N ARG A 148 19.32 -1.28 1.89
CA ARG A 148 19.96 -2.59 2.00
C ARG A 148 20.27 -2.91 3.47
N THR A 149 19.95 -4.14 3.89
CA THR A 149 20.29 -4.66 5.22
C THR A 149 21.16 -5.90 5.07
N GLY A 150 22.47 -5.76 5.25
CA GLY A 150 23.40 -6.87 5.03
C GLY A 150 23.43 -7.27 3.55
N ASP A 151 23.07 -8.51 3.25
CA ASP A 151 23.02 -9.05 1.88
C ASP A 151 21.63 -8.95 1.25
N ASP A 152 20.69 -8.31 1.95
CA ASP A 152 19.28 -8.27 1.58
C ASP A 152 18.83 -6.87 1.15
N LEU A 153 18.03 -6.82 0.09
CA LEU A 153 17.28 -5.64 -0.34
C LEU A 153 15.82 -6.01 -0.52
N VAL A 154 14.92 -5.24 0.10
CA VAL A 154 13.48 -5.45 0.00
C VAL A 154 12.80 -4.17 -0.50
N PHE A 155 11.92 -4.29 -1.48
CA PHE A 155 11.17 -3.17 -2.02
C PHE A 155 9.78 -3.59 -2.51
N GLY A 156 8.86 -2.62 -2.55
CA GLY A 156 7.48 -2.84 -2.97
C GLY A 156 7.31 -2.81 -4.49
N LEU A 157 6.35 -3.60 -4.98
CA LEU A 157 5.82 -3.52 -6.33
C LEU A 157 4.45 -2.86 -6.30
N GLN A 158 4.30 -1.82 -7.10
CA GLN A 158 3.05 -1.10 -7.23
C GLN A 158 2.20 -1.69 -8.35
N GLU A 159 0.90 -1.60 -8.16
CA GLU A 159 -0.11 -1.97 -9.15
C GLU A 159 0.06 -1.20 -10.46
N ARG A 160 -0.28 -1.87 -11.56
CA ARG A 160 -0.24 -1.32 -12.92
C ARG A 160 -1.45 -1.81 -13.71
N ASN A 161 -1.98 -0.91 -14.54
CA ASN A 161 -3.04 -1.17 -15.51
C ASN A 161 -4.36 -1.70 -14.90
N GLY A 162 -4.72 -1.24 -13.70
CA GLY A 162 -5.96 -1.65 -13.02
C GLY A 162 -5.96 -3.13 -12.61
N SER A 163 -4.80 -3.74 -12.39
CA SER A 163 -4.69 -5.19 -12.18
C SER A 163 -5.21 -5.65 -10.82
N ALA A 164 -5.23 -4.73 -9.84
CA ALA A 164 -5.41 -4.99 -8.41
C ALA A 164 -4.31 -5.84 -7.75
N TYR A 165 -3.19 -6.08 -8.45
CA TYR A 165 -2.02 -6.76 -7.89
C TYR A 165 -1.04 -5.76 -7.28
N VAL A 166 -0.56 -6.07 -6.08
CA VAL A 166 0.56 -5.41 -5.43
C VAL A 166 1.51 -6.48 -4.89
N GLY A 167 2.74 -6.11 -4.57
CA GLY A 167 3.67 -7.10 -4.05
C GLY A 167 4.92 -6.53 -3.43
N THR A 168 5.84 -7.45 -3.15
CA THR A 168 7.16 -7.17 -2.62
C THR A 168 8.17 -8.06 -3.33
N ALA A 169 9.34 -7.51 -3.66
CA ALA A 169 10.49 -8.27 -4.08
C ALA A 169 11.55 -8.23 -2.97
N TRP A 170 12.17 -9.38 -2.72
CA TRP A 170 13.31 -9.53 -1.83
C TRP A 170 14.48 -10.10 -2.63
N LEU A 171 15.56 -9.34 -2.71
CA LEU A 171 16.81 -9.71 -3.37
C LEU A 171 17.83 -10.07 -2.29
N HIS A 172 18.42 -11.25 -2.39
CA HIS A 172 19.49 -11.74 -1.52
C HIS A 172 20.77 -11.98 -2.33
N ASP A 173 21.87 -11.30 -1.99
CA ASP A 173 23.18 -11.52 -2.58
C ASP A 173 23.78 -12.84 -2.08
N ASN A 174 23.97 -13.80 -2.98
CA ASN A 174 24.47 -15.14 -2.65
C ASN A 174 26.00 -15.17 -2.43
N ARG A 175 26.71 -14.04 -2.61
CA ARG A 175 28.18 -13.91 -2.47
C ARG A 175 29.00 -14.77 -3.42
N ASP A 176 28.37 -15.31 -4.48
CA ASP A 176 29.00 -16.16 -5.50
C ASP A 176 28.91 -15.56 -6.92
N GLY A 177 28.51 -14.28 -7.01
CA GLY A 177 28.24 -13.61 -8.28
C GLY A 177 26.77 -13.67 -8.71
N THR A 178 25.89 -14.29 -7.93
CA THR A 178 24.46 -14.39 -8.19
C THR A 178 23.61 -13.71 -7.11
N THR A 179 22.36 -13.38 -7.47
CA THR A 179 21.36 -12.82 -6.55
C THR A 179 20.10 -13.68 -6.63
N THR A 180 19.55 -14.05 -5.48
CA THR A 180 18.25 -14.72 -5.39
C THR A 180 17.14 -13.66 -5.33
N VAL A 181 16.23 -13.67 -6.30
CA VAL A 181 15.06 -12.80 -6.37
C VAL A 181 13.84 -13.59 -5.91
N SER A 182 13.25 -13.21 -4.77
CA SER A 182 11.98 -13.73 -4.27
C SER A 182 10.88 -12.71 -4.51
N LEU A 183 9.87 -13.07 -5.30
CA LEU A 183 8.73 -12.23 -5.65
C LEU A 183 7.47 -12.73 -4.92
N PHE A 184 6.79 -11.83 -4.24
CA PHE A 184 5.53 -12.08 -3.56
C PHE A 184 4.47 -11.13 -4.11
N LEU A 185 3.43 -11.66 -4.76
CA LEU A 185 2.35 -10.88 -5.37
C LEU A 185 1.02 -11.32 -4.80
N ALA A 186 0.16 -10.37 -4.45
CA ALA A 186 -1.19 -10.66 -4.03
C ALA A 186 -2.16 -9.64 -4.61
N SER A 187 -3.39 -10.08 -4.82
CA SER A 187 -4.51 -9.23 -5.20
C SER A 187 -5.43 -9.04 -4.00
N GLY A 188 -6.25 -7.98 -4.03
CA GLY A 188 -7.23 -7.74 -2.96
C GLY A 188 -6.62 -7.30 -1.63
N LEU A 189 -5.35 -6.89 -1.61
CA LEU A 189 -4.70 -6.29 -0.44
C LEU A 189 -5.05 -4.80 -0.24
N ARG A 190 -5.64 -4.16 -1.25
CA ARG A 190 -6.15 -2.79 -1.13
C ARG A 190 -7.47 -2.83 -0.39
N GLU A 191 -7.55 -2.15 0.74
CA GLU A 191 -8.81 -1.94 1.48
C GLU A 191 -9.74 -0.95 0.74
N ASP A 192 -9.91 -1.05 -0.57
CA ASP A 192 -10.90 -0.26 -1.31
C ASP A 192 -12.27 -1.00 -1.30
N ALA A 193 -12.69 -1.51 -0.12
CA ALA A 193 -14.05 -2.06 0.13
C ALA A 193 -14.38 -2.33 1.63
N ALA A 194 -13.69 -1.71 2.60
CA ALA A 194 -14.26 -1.56 3.95
C ALA A 194 -15.28 -0.39 4.03
N THR A 195 -15.63 0.21 2.89
CA THR A 195 -16.79 1.11 2.77
C THR A 195 -18.06 0.32 2.44
N ALA A 196 -18.42 -0.65 3.28
CA ALA A 196 -19.78 -1.22 3.34
C ALA A 196 -20.08 -1.89 4.70
N ALA A 197 -19.46 -1.41 5.78
CA ALA A 197 -19.97 -1.63 7.14
C ALA A 197 -19.56 -0.47 8.04
N VAL A 198 -19.80 0.77 7.59
CA VAL A 198 -20.33 1.75 8.54
C VAL A 198 -21.68 1.20 8.94
N VAL A 199 -21.66 0.36 9.96
CA VAL A 199 -22.80 0.14 10.84
C VAL A 199 -23.41 1.52 11.04
N ARG A 200 -24.63 1.70 10.54
CA ARG A 200 -25.50 2.75 11.06
C ARG A 200 -25.54 2.49 12.55
N SER A 201 -24.76 3.25 13.31
CA SER A 201 -24.81 3.25 14.77
C SER A 201 -26.20 3.77 15.13
N GLY A 202 -27.09 2.82 15.37
CA GLY A 202 -28.52 3.03 15.49
C GLY A 202 -29.28 1.74 15.71
N GLU A 203 -28.65 0.67 16.21
CA GLU A 203 -29.38 -0.44 16.82
C GLU A 203 -28.50 -1.14 17.86
N ALA A 204 -28.94 -1.12 19.12
CA ALA A 204 -28.25 -1.72 20.24
C ALA A 204 -28.27 -3.26 20.12
N VAL A 205 -27.10 -3.87 19.94
CA VAL A 205 -26.92 -5.33 20.03
C VAL A 205 -26.67 -5.68 21.50
N PRO A 206 -27.37 -6.69 22.07
CA PRO A 206 -27.22 -7.05 23.46
C PRO A 206 -25.84 -7.70 23.72
N ALA A 207 -25.25 -7.31 24.84
CA ALA A 207 -23.99 -7.86 25.35
C ALA A 207 -24.13 -9.36 25.68
N ALA A 208 -23.32 -10.19 25.05
CA ALA A 208 -23.14 -11.58 25.43
C ALA A 208 -21.67 -12.02 25.28
N GLY A 209 -21.07 -12.42 26.40
CA GLY A 209 -19.97 -13.38 26.47
C GLY A 209 -18.56 -12.83 26.31
N GLY A 210 -17.89 -12.57 27.44
CA GLY A 210 -16.47 -12.23 27.49
C GLY A 210 -15.59 -13.35 26.94
N VAL A 211 -14.79 -13.00 25.93
CA VAL A 211 -13.60 -13.74 25.53
C VAL A 211 -12.43 -13.16 26.33
N ASP A 212 -11.76 -14.00 27.10
CA ASP A 212 -10.58 -13.65 27.89
C ASP A 212 -9.38 -13.43 26.93
N VAL A 213 -9.07 -12.16 26.63
CA VAL A 213 -7.92 -11.74 25.81
C VAL A 213 -6.83 -11.19 26.73
N SER A 214 -6.28 -12.04 27.59
CA SER A 214 -5.27 -11.66 28.60
C SER A 214 -3.81 -11.88 28.16
N ALA A 215 -3.52 -11.97 26.86
CA ALA A 215 -2.14 -12.15 26.37
C ALA A 215 -1.75 -11.38 25.08
N ALA A 216 -2.64 -10.59 24.49
CA ALA A 216 -2.27 -9.80 23.31
C ALA A 216 -1.36 -8.63 23.74
N THR A 217 -0.06 -8.77 23.48
CA THR A 217 0.97 -7.73 23.69
C THR A 217 0.95 -6.62 22.63
N ASN A 218 0.06 -6.72 21.64
CA ASN A 218 -0.05 -5.74 20.56
C ASN A 218 -1.37 -4.97 20.70
N GLN A 219 -1.30 -3.64 20.66
CA GLN A 219 -2.45 -2.74 20.69
C GLN A 219 -2.57 -2.01 19.36
N ASP A 220 -3.77 -1.98 18.76
CA ASP A 220 -4.08 -1.15 17.59
C ASP A 220 -5.01 0.00 18.03
N VAL A 221 -4.61 1.24 17.75
CA VAL A 221 -5.30 2.45 18.22
C VAL A 221 -5.47 3.42 17.07
N ALA A 222 -6.68 3.96 16.91
CA ALA A 222 -6.96 4.99 15.92
C ALA A 222 -6.97 6.38 16.55
N LEU A 223 -6.40 7.36 15.84
CA LEU A 223 -6.46 8.79 16.18
C LEU A 223 -6.79 9.59 14.92
N ALA A 224 -7.81 10.43 14.98
CA ALA A 224 -8.17 11.31 13.87
C ALA A 224 -7.51 12.69 14.04
N VAL A 225 -7.20 13.34 12.92
CA VAL A 225 -6.79 14.74 12.82
C VAL A 225 -7.64 15.41 11.74
N ALA A 226 -8.23 16.55 12.06
CA ALA A 226 -8.99 17.37 11.12
C ALA A 226 -9.00 18.83 11.58
N GLY A 227 -8.96 19.79 10.66
CA GLY A 227 -8.88 21.21 10.98
C GLY A 227 -7.65 21.58 11.81
N SER A 228 -6.53 20.87 11.63
CA SER A 228 -5.32 21.01 12.45
C SER A 228 -5.51 20.77 13.96
N VAL A 229 -6.53 19.99 14.34
CA VAL A 229 -6.79 19.57 15.72
C VAL A 229 -6.93 18.06 15.82
N PHE A 230 -6.61 17.49 16.98
CA PHE A 230 -6.87 16.09 17.28
C PHE A 230 -8.37 15.85 17.44
N GLY A 231 -8.84 14.70 16.95
CA GLY A 231 -10.22 14.26 17.14
C GLY A 231 -10.56 13.77 18.55
N ALA A 232 -9.59 13.76 19.47
CA ALA A 232 -9.74 13.36 20.85
C ALA A 232 -8.87 14.25 21.76
N GLU A 233 -9.32 14.48 22.99
CA GLU A 233 -8.55 15.21 24.02
C GLU A 233 -7.60 14.30 24.79
N GLU A 234 -7.94 13.01 24.88
CA GLU A 234 -7.18 11.99 25.59
C GLU A 234 -7.06 10.70 24.77
N LEU A 235 -5.86 10.12 24.75
CA LEU A 235 -5.54 8.83 24.16
C LEU A 235 -5.04 7.87 25.25
N VAL A 236 -5.76 6.78 25.47
CA VAL A 236 -5.40 5.78 26.49
C VAL A 236 -4.71 4.59 25.84
N LEU A 237 -3.49 4.30 26.30
CA LEU A 237 -2.64 3.19 25.85
C LEU A 237 -2.45 2.18 26.98
N ARG A 238 -2.21 0.93 26.61
CA ARG A 238 -1.88 -0.17 27.52
C ARG A 238 -0.37 -0.25 27.69
N GLU A 239 0.07 -0.40 28.92
CA GLU A 239 1.47 -0.63 29.28
C GLU A 239 1.99 -1.97 28.71
N GLY A 240 3.28 -2.01 28.38
CA GLY A 240 4.02 -3.26 28.25
C GLY A 240 3.85 -4.01 26.93
N GLY A 241 3.46 -3.31 25.86
CA GLY A 241 3.20 -3.89 24.55
C GLY A 241 3.72 -3.06 23.37
N THR A 242 3.64 -3.61 22.17
CA THR A 242 3.81 -2.85 20.93
C THR A 242 2.49 -2.17 20.58
N THR A 243 2.50 -0.86 20.44
CA THR A 243 1.35 -0.09 19.96
C THR A 243 1.53 0.23 18.48
N THR A 244 0.53 -0.09 17.68
CA THR A 244 0.32 0.43 16.33
C THR A 244 -0.70 1.56 16.44
N LEU A 245 -0.24 2.80 16.27
CA LEU A 245 -1.09 3.99 16.23
C LEU A 245 -1.38 4.34 14.76
N ARG A 246 -2.65 4.25 14.37
CA ARG A 246 -3.16 4.66 13.05
C ARG A 246 -3.68 6.09 13.15
N VAL A 247 -2.95 7.03 12.55
CA VAL A 247 -3.35 8.44 12.51
C VAL A 247 -4.00 8.76 11.18
N ALA A 248 -5.31 9.01 11.18
CA ALA A 248 -6.07 9.41 10.00
C ALA A 248 -6.11 10.93 9.90
N ASN A 249 -5.53 11.49 8.84
CA ASN A 249 -5.50 12.92 8.59
C ASN A 249 -6.56 13.28 7.54
N GLY A 250 -7.61 13.98 7.97
CA GLY A 250 -8.68 14.47 7.11
C GLY A 250 -8.40 15.80 6.42
N ASP A 251 -7.21 16.39 6.62
CA ASP A 251 -6.84 17.66 6.01
C ASP A 251 -5.98 17.49 4.77
N ASP A 252 -6.00 18.50 3.89
CA ASP A 252 -5.11 18.60 2.72
C ASP A 252 -3.68 19.04 3.08
N LEU A 253 -3.39 19.23 4.36
CA LEU A 253 -2.09 19.60 4.88
C LEU A 253 -1.43 18.42 5.59
N ALA A 254 -0.12 18.27 5.40
CA ALA A 254 0.69 17.33 6.16
C ALA A 254 1.03 17.91 7.54
N TYR A 255 1.29 17.02 8.50
CA TYR A 255 1.65 17.38 9.87
C TYR A 255 2.84 16.57 10.37
N ARG A 256 3.25 16.84 11.62
CA ARG A 256 4.12 15.93 12.38
C ARG A 256 3.48 15.60 13.72
N LEU A 257 3.62 14.36 14.19
CA LEU A 257 3.19 13.92 15.51
C LEU A 257 4.39 13.77 16.43
N ARG A 258 4.32 14.36 17.63
CA ARG A 258 5.25 14.09 18.72
C ARG A 258 4.48 13.66 19.95
N ILE A 259 4.88 12.57 20.61
CA ILE A 259 4.30 12.12 21.88
C ILE A 259 5.45 11.92 22.86
N GLY A 260 5.72 12.91 23.71
CA GLY A 260 6.84 12.87 24.65
C GLY A 260 8.12 12.33 24.03
N ASP A 261 8.64 11.25 24.60
CA ASP A 261 9.73 10.41 24.12
C ASP A 261 9.27 9.13 23.39
N LEU A 262 7.97 8.84 23.33
CA LEU A 262 7.38 7.67 22.66
C LEU A 262 7.47 7.77 21.14
N VAL A 263 7.15 8.95 20.60
CA VAL A 263 7.09 9.21 19.16
C VAL A 263 7.86 10.48 18.85
N THR A 264 8.96 10.35 18.11
CA THR A 264 9.84 11.45 17.74
C THR A 264 9.38 12.08 16.43
N SER A 265 8.63 13.19 16.51
CA SER A 265 8.26 14.07 15.39
C SER A 265 8.03 13.38 14.04
N THR A 266 7.13 12.40 14.02
CA THR A 266 6.86 11.54 12.86
C THR A 266 5.97 12.28 11.84
N PRO A 267 6.32 12.31 10.55
CA PRO A 267 5.46 12.89 9.51
C PRO A 267 4.10 12.20 9.41
N ILE A 268 3.03 12.98 9.23
CA ILE A 268 1.66 12.52 8.98
C ILE A 268 1.26 13.01 7.59
N VAL A 269 0.95 12.08 6.68
CA VAL A 269 0.59 12.41 5.30
C VAL A 269 -0.75 13.14 5.22
N ALA A 270 -0.89 14.09 4.30
CA ALA A 270 -2.16 14.77 4.01
C ALA A 270 -3.19 13.78 3.43
N GLY A 271 -4.46 13.91 3.82
CA GLY A 271 -5.58 13.14 3.28
C GLY A 271 -5.48 11.62 3.42
N GLY A 272 -4.62 11.10 4.31
CA GLY A 272 -4.29 9.68 4.38
C GLY A 272 -4.16 9.15 5.81
N VAL A 273 -3.78 7.88 5.91
CA VAL A 273 -3.53 7.20 7.19
C VAL A 273 -2.04 6.94 7.34
N THR A 274 -1.47 7.37 8.47
CA THR A 274 -0.08 7.08 8.85
C THR A 274 -0.07 6.05 9.96
N GLN A 275 0.71 4.97 9.82
CA GLN A 275 0.92 3.97 10.87
C GLN A 275 2.22 4.24 11.60
N ILE A 276 2.17 4.25 12.93
CA ILE A 276 3.31 4.51 13.80
C ILE A 276 3.42 3.37 14.80
N HIS A 277 4.57 2.71 14.84
CA HIS A 277 4.84 1.61 15.76
C HIS A 277 5.78 2.08 16.87
N PHE A 278 5.42 1.84 18.12
CA PHE A 278 6.29 2.12 19.27
C PHE A 278 5.96 1.16 20.42
N THR A 279 6.94 0.94 21.31
CA THR A 279 6.70 0.17 22.54
C THR A 279 6.16 1.11 23.61
N THR A 280 5.04 0.74 24.23
CA THR A 280 4.48 1.51 25.32
C THR A 280 5.24 1.18 26.62
N PRO A 281 5.90 2.17 27.25
CA PRO A 281 6.63 1.97 28.49
C PRO A 281 5.67 1.82 29.68
N THR A 282 6.20 1.90 30.90
CA THR A 282 5.44 1.83 32.15
C THR A 282 4.39 2.92 32.28
N ASP A 283 3.39 2.70 33.15
CA ASP A 283 2.34 3.68 33.51
C ASP A 283 2.88 5.11 33.67
N ALA A 284 2.42 5.99 32.78
CA ALA A 284 2.87 7.37 32.65
C ALA A 284 1.90 8.22 31.82
N VAL A 285 2.02 9.54 31.97
CA VAL A 285 1.26 10.52 31.19
C VAL A 285 2.22 11.28 30.28
N TYR A 286 1.96 11.22 28.98
CA TYR A 286 2.73 11.89 27.93
C TYR A 286 1.93 13.04 27.33
N LYS A 287 2.67 14.04 26.84
CA LYS A 287 2.12 15.13 26.03
C LYS A 287 2.26 14.78 24.56
N GLY A 288 1.13 14.54 23.90
CA GLY A 288 1.00 14.51 22.45
C GLY A 288 0.93 15.93 21.90
N GLN A 289 1.57 16.16 20.76
CA GLN A 289 1.59 17.44 20.06
C GLN A 289 1.46 17.20 18.57
N LEU A 290 0.51 17.90 17.96
CA LEU A 290 0.41 18.04 16.52
C LEU A 290 1.24 19.25 16.13
N LEU A 291 2.19 19.07 15.22
CA LEU A 291 3.04 20.15 14.72
C LEU A 291 2.77 20.38 13.24
N HIS A 292 3.06 21.61 12.80
CA HIS A 292 3.15 21.91 11.38
C HIS A 292 4.24 21.04 10.70
N ALA A 293 4.05 20.69 9.43
CA ALA A 293 4.99 19.84 8.69
C ALA A 293 6.41 20.45 8.64
N ASP A 294 6.51 21.74 8.32
CA ASP A 294 7.79 22.38 8.00
C ASP A 294 8.47 23.11 9.18
N GLU A 295 7.77 23.27 10.31
CA GLU A 295 8.27 24.03 11.45
C GLU A 295 7.79 23.43 12.78
N ASP A 296 8.55 23.64 13.86
CA ASP A 296 8.22 23.12 15.21
C ASP A 296 7.09 23.91 15.91
N ARG A 297 6.21 24.54 15.12
CA ARG A 297 5.01 25.21 15.61
C ARG A 297 3.97 24.17 16.01
N VAL A 298 3.59 24.20 17.29
CA VAL A 298 2.53 23.34 17.84
C VAL A 298 1.18 23.90 17.41
N LEU A 299 0.36 23.06 16.78
CA LEU A 299 -1.00 23.39 16.33
C LEU A 299 -2.03 22.97 17.38
N ASP A 300 -1.84 21.79 17.97
CA ASP A 300 -2.73 21.24 18.99
C ASP A 300 -1.98 20.30 19.96
N ALA A 301 -2.61 19.96 21.09
CA ALA A 301 -2.07 19.08 22.12
C ALA A 301 -3.07 18.00 22.55
N LEU A 302 -2.53 16.80 22.79
CA LEU A 302 -3.28 15.60 23.18
C LEU A 302 -2.71 15.07 24.50
N ARG A 303 -3.57 14.69 25.45
CA ARG A 303 -3.11 13.97 26.65
C ARG A 303 -3.01 12.49 26.33
N VAL A 304 -1.83 11.88 26.48
CA VAL A 304 -1.66 10.43 26.24
C VAL A 304 -1.41 9.75 27.59
N VAL A 305 -2.23 8.77 27.95
CA VAL A 305 -2.18 8.09 29.25
C VAL A 305 -1.88 6.62 29.02
N VAL A 306 -0.77 6.13 29.54
CA VAL A 306 -0.43 4.71 29.52
C VAL A 306 -0.88 4.10 30.84
N ARG A 307 -1.65 3.01 30.84
CA ARG A 307 -2.07 2.31 32.06
C ARG A 307 -1.82 0.81 31.96
N LYS A 308 -1.55 0.20 33.10
CA LYS A 308 -1.39 -1.27 33.24
C LYS A 308 -2.68 -2.03 32.94
N ASP A 309 -3.77 -1.55 33.52
CA ASP A 309 -5.07 -2.19 33.44
C ASP A 309 -6.05 -1.19 32.79
N ILE A 310 -6.30 -1.36 31.50
CA ILE A 310 -7.47 -0.72 30.88
C ILE A 310 -8.63 -1.64 31.24
N ASP A 311 -9.31 -1.34 32.35
CA ASP A 311 -10.57 -1.99 32.69
C ASP A 311 -11.50 -1.84 31.48
N ALA A 312 -11.82 -2.95 30.82
CA ALA A 312 -12.62 -3.00 29.60
C ALA A 312 -14.11 -2.62 29.82
N GLY A 313 -14.43 -1.88 30.89
CA GLY A 313 -15.76 -1.76 31.45
C GLY A 313 -16.31 -0.33 31.61
N ALA A 314 -15.70 0.69 31.01
CA ALA A 314 -16.25 2.05 31.05
C ALA A 314 -16.17 2.74 29.67
N ALA A 315 -17.01 2.26 28.74
CA ALA A 315 -17.44 2.99 27.55
C ALA A 315 -18.97 2.92 27.48
#